data_AF-A0A1I0TKW9-F1
#
_entry.id   AF-A0A1I0TKW9-F1
#
_cell.length_a   1.000
_cell.length_b   1.000
_cell.length_c   1.000
_cell.angle_alpha   90.00
_cell.angle_beta   90.00
_cell.angle_gamma   90.00
#
_symmetry.space_group_name_H-M   'P 1'
#
loop_
_entity.id
_entity.type
_entity.pdbx_description
1 polymer ?
#
loop_
_entity_poly.entity_id
_entity_poly.type
_entity_poly.pdbx_seq_one_letter_code
_entity_poly.pdbx_strand_id
1 'polypeptide(L)' 'MVFVLDTNKCPLVPCHEAVARKLLKQGKAAIYKRFPFTIILKKSVDESE' A
#
# COMPACT_ATOMS: atom_id res chain seq x y z
N MET A 1 -10.38 4.32 5.27
CA MET A 1 -9.59 3.07 5.38
C MET A 1 -9.13 2.64 3.98
N VAL A 2 -7.85 2.31 3.79
CA VAL A 2 -7.26 1.97 2.48
C VAL A 2 -6.66 0.58 2.53
N PHE A 3 -6.96 -0.27 1.55
CA PHE A 3 -6.35 -1.59 1.42
C PHE A 3 -4.91 -1.46 0.91
N VAL A 4 -4.01 -2.23 1.50
CA VAL A 4 -2.59 -2.26 1.13
C VAL A 4 -2.27 -3.67 0.66
N LEU A 5 -1.63 -3.77 -0.50
CA LEU A 5 -1.05 -5.00 -1.02
C LEU A 5 0.46 -4.86 -1.04
N ASP A 6 1.16 -5.96 -0.80
CA ASP A 6 2.59 -6.05 -1.10
C ASP A 6 2.81 -6.28 -2.60
N THR A 7 4.05 -6.16 -3.04
CA THR A 7 4.60 -6.54 -4.34
C THR A 7 4.20 -7.96 -4.77
N ASN A 8 4.11 -8.88 -3.81
CA ASN A 8 3.65 -10.27 -4.03
C ASN A 8 2.12 -10.42 -4.04
N LYS A 9 1.37 -9.30 -4.03
CA LYS A 9 -0.10 -9.24 -3.93
C LYS A 9 -0.67 -9.83 -2.63
N CYS A 10 0.18 -9.99 -1.61
CA CYS A 10 -0.26 -10.36 -0.28
C CYS A 10 -0.98 -9.17 0.37
N PRO A 11 -2.19 -9.35 0.92
CA PRO A 11 -2.87 -8.29 1.66
C PRO A 11 -2.11 -8.00 2.94
N LEU A 12 -1.74 -6.73 3.11
CA LEU A 12 -1.16 -6.18 4.33
C LEU A 12 -2.26 -5.53 5.18
N VAL A 13 -1.87 -5.10 6.37
CA VAL A 13 -2.76 -4.36 7.27
C VAL A 13 -3.26 -3.10 6.55
N PRO A 14 -4.58 -2.88 6.50
CA PRO A 14 -5.15 -1.67 5.92
C PRO A 14 -4.69 -0.44 6.70
N CYS A 15 -4.39 0.63 5.98
CA CYS A 15 -3.84 1.83 6.58
C CYS A 15 -4.80 3.02 6.44
N HIS A 16 -4.52 4.10 7.17
CA HIS A 16 -5.27 5.34 7.08
C HIS A 16 -4.95 6.06 5.75
N GLU A 17 -5.92 6.79 5.19
CA GLU A 17 -5.77 7.55 3.94
C GLU A 17 -4.58 8.51 3.96
N ALA A 18 -4.25 9.08 5.13
CA ALA A 18 -3.11 9.98 5.29
C ALA A 18 -1.77 9.28 5.00
N VAL A 19 -1.60 8.04 5.47
CA VAL A 19 -0.38 7.25 5.25
C VAL A 19 -0.31 6.79 3.79
N ALA A 20 -1.43 6.31 3.24
CA ALA A 20 -1.51 5.93 1.83
C ALA A 20 -1.09 7.09 0.90
N ARG A 21 -1.57 8.32 1.17
CA ARG A 21 -1.16 9.52 0.42
C ARG A 21 0.32 9.84 0.57
N LYS A 22 0.89 9.72 1.77
CA LYS A 22 2.34 9.89 1.98
C LYS A 22 3.15 8.89 1.15
N LEU A 23 2.76 7.62 1.15
CA LEU A 23 3.45 6.56 0.39
C LEU A 23 3.36 6.77 -1.13
N LEU A 24 2.19 7.18 -1.62
CA LEU A 24 1.99 7.55 -3.04
C LEU A 24 2.83 8.77 -3.42
N LYS A 25 2.86 9.82 -2.58
CA LYS A 25 3.66 11.04 -2.82
C LYS A 25 5.17 10.76 -2.78
N GLN A 26 5.61 9.81 -1.94
CA GLN A 26 7.00 9.35 -1.90
C GLN A 26 7.36 8.38 -3.03
N GLY A 27 6.41 7.97 -3.88
CA GLY A 27 6.65 7.02 -4.97
C GLY A 27 6.89 5.57 -4.51
N LYS A 28 6.68 5.27 -3.22
CA LYS A 28 6.88 3.94 -2.61
C LYS A 28 5.70 2.98 -2.84
N ALA A 29 4.53 3.53 -3.17
CA ALA A 29 3.33 2.78 -3.50
C ALA A 29 2.77 3.23 -4.85
N ALA A 30 1.93 2.38 -5.45
CA ALA A 30 1.13 2.69 -6.62
C ALA A 30 -0.35 2.39 -6.34
N ILE A 31 -1.25 2.99 -7.11
CA ILE A 31 -2.67 2.68 -7.02
C ILE A 31 -2.91 1.35 -7.74
N TYR A 32 -3.44 0.37 -7.03
CA TYR A 32 -3.81 -0.93 -7.59
C TYR A 32 -5.27 -0.92 -8.06
N LYS A 33 -6.19 -0.42 -7.23
CA LYS A 33 -7.62 -0.37 -7.53
C LYS A 33 -8.24 0.91 -6.96
N ARG A 34 -9.19 1.51 -7.69
CA ARG A 34 -9.88 2.74 -7.26
C ARG A 34 -11.03 2.49 -6.29
N PHE A 35 -11.76 1.37 -6.41
CA PHE A 35 -12.79 0.98 -5.45
C PHE A 35 -12.88 -0.56 -5.28
N PRO A 36 -12.82 -1.08 -4.02
CA PRO A 36 -12.36 -0.34 -2.84
C PRO A 36 -10.94 0.21 -3.08
N PHE A 37 -10.60 1.34 -2.46
CA PHE A 37 -9.32 2.01 -2.71
C PHE A 37 -8.18 1.13 -2.21
N THR A 38 -7.35 0.65 -3.13
CA THR A 38 -6.26 -0.28 -2.87
C THR A 38 -4.97 0.27 -3.43
N ILE A 39 -3.94 0.31 -2.59
CA ILE A 39 -2.58 0.64 -2.99
C ILE A 39 -1.72 -0.61 -2.94
N ILE A 40 -0.73 -0.70 -3.83
CA ILE A 40 0.29 -1.75 -3.82
C ILE A 40 1.65 -1.12 -3.52
N LEU A 41 2.40 -1.71 -2.60
CA LEU A 41 3.77 -1.30 -2.31
C LEU A 41 4.69 -1.78 -3.44
N LYS A 42 5.66 -0.94 -3.81
CA LYS A 42 6.67 -1.29 -4.84
C LYS A 42 7.88 -2.02 -4.27
N LYS A 43 8.02 -2.01 -2.95
CA LYS A 43 9.10 -2.67 -2.24
C LYS A 43 8.48 -3.79 -1.42
N SER A 44 9.08 -4.99 -1.48
CA SER A 44 8.77 -6.05 -0.55
C SER A 44 9.01 -5.53 0.85
N VAL A 45 7.96 -5.57 1.68
CA VAL A 45 8.16 -5.42 3.11
C VAL A 45 8.56 -6.80 3.58
N ASP A 46 9.86 -7.09 3.50
CA ASP A 46 10.42 -8.15 4.33
C ASP A 46 10.14 -7.72 5.76
N GLU A 47 9.25 -8.46 6.43
CA GLU A 47 8.93 -8.31 7.84
C GLU A 47 10.22 -8.59 8.62
N SER A 48 11.05 -7.56 8.78
CA SER A 48 12.28 -7.59 9.54
C SER A 48 12.24 -6.40 10.48
N GLU A 49 11.74 -6.72 11.68
CA GLU A 49 11.81 -6.03 12.99
C GLU A 49 11.15 -4.65 13.16
#